data_AF-A0AAD5U9R3-F1
#
_entry.id   AF-A0AAD5U9R3-F1
#
_cell.length_a   1.000
_cell.length_b   1.000
_cell.length_c   1.000
_cell.angle_alpha   90.00
_cell.angle_beta   90.00
_cell.angle_gamma   90.00
#
_symmetry.space_group_name_H-M   'P 1'
#
loop_
_entity.id
_entity.type
_entity.pdbx_description
1 polymer ?
#
loop_
_entity_poly.entity_id
_entity_poly.type
_entity_poly.pdbx_seq_one_letter_code
_entity_poly.pdbx_strand_id
1 'polypeptide(L)'
;MVQQRKLIVFCGPTLTGKSETAWELAGSDAYSKNLSKYWPGYHSQRSVIIDQYRGKYLDLQLLSDWLDGQDVEVPKKGIIRARTFRGRQPAKLVAEVIYITTLLHPRDWKLRKNREILQKLEVVEFPRE
;
A
#
# COMPACT_ATOMS: atom_id res chain seq x y z
N MET A 1 9.75 -12.37 -14.42
CA MET A 1 8.29 -12.30 -14.62
C MET A 1 7.78 -11.16 -13.76
N VAL A 2 7.06 -10.22 -14.36
CA VAL A 2 6.48 -9.05 -13.67
C VAL A 2 5.23 -9.54 -12.95
N GLN A 3 5.27 -9.61 -11.61
CA GLN A 3 4.15 -10.12 -10.81
C GLN A 3 3.17 -8.97 -10.54
N GLN A 4 1.95 -9.07 -11.04
CA GLN A 4 0.87 -8.16 -10.66
C GLN A 4 0.59 -8.32 -9.17
N ARG A 5 0.45 -7.21 -8.45
CA ARG A 5 0.26 -7.17 -7.00
C ARG A 5 -1.22 -6.96 -6.70
N LYS A 6 -1.74 -7.63 -5.68
CA LYS A 6 -3.11 -7.41 -5.22
C LYS A 6 -3.18 -6.18 -4.34
N LEU A 7 -4.18 -5.34 -4.58
CA LEU A 7 -4.52 -4.23 -3.69
C LEU A 7 -5.91 -4.47 -3.11
N ILE A 8 -5.96 -4.77 -1.82
CA ILE A 8 -7.19 -5.11 -1.11
C ILE A 8 -7.54 -3.95 -0.18
N VAL A 9 -8.72 -3.38 -0.37
CA VAL A 9 -9.23 -2.26 0.41
C VAL A 9 -10.33 -2.72 1.33
N PHE A 10 -10.05 -2.68 2.62
CA PHE A 10 -11.05 -2.80 3.68
C PHE A 10 -11.62 -1.42 3.97
N CYS A 11 -12.88 -1.18 3.64
CA CYS A 11 -13.54 0.11 3.87
C CYS A 11 -14.79 -0.03 4.75
N GLY A 12 -15.07 0.98 5.58
CA GLY A 12 -16.24 0.99 6.47
C GLY A 12 -16.00 1.77 7.77
N PRO A 13 -17.03 1.96 8.62
CA PRO A 13 -16.98 2.74 9.86
C PRO A 13 -15.89 2.27 10.83
N THR A 14 -15.51 3.08 11.81
CA THR A 14 -14.56 2.68 12.87
C THR A 14 -15.07 1.49 13.67
N LEU A 15 -14.15 0.70 14.25
CA LEU A 15 -14.47 -0.44 15.15
C LEU A 15 -15.24 -1.59 14.48
N THR A 16 -15.05 -1.79 13.18
CA THR A 16 -15.65 -2.91 12.43
C THR A 16 -14.67 -4.07 12.14
N GLY A 17 -13.47 -4.07 12.73
CA GLY A 17 -12.49 -5.16 12.53
C GLY A 17 -11.56 -5.04 11.31
N LYS A 18 -11.71 -4.03 10.45
CA LYS A 18 -10.88 -3.83 9.23
C LYS A 18 -9.37 -3.99 9.45
N SER A 19 -8.82 -3.34 10.47
CA SER A 19 -7.38 -3.39 10.76
C SER A 19 -6.95 -4.74 11.31
N GLU A 20 -7.77 -5.35 12.15
CA GLU A 20 -7.53 -6.69 12.68
C GLU A 20 -7.50 -7.72 11.54
N THR A 21 -8.52 -7.73 10.68
CA THR A 21 -8.56 -8.60 9.49
C THR A 21 -7.38 -8.36 8.56
N ALA A 22 -6.96 -7.11 8.36
CA ALA A 22 -5.78 -6.81 7.54
C ALA A 22 -4.49 -7.41 8.12
N TRP A 23 -4.30 -7.31 9.43
CA TRP A 23 -3.13 -7.86 10.12
C TRP A 23 -3.14 -9.39 10.15
N GLU A 24 -4.30 -10.01 10.37
CA GLU A 24 -4.47 -11.45 10.32
C GLU A 24 -4.11 -12.03 8.95
N LEU A 25 -4.60 -11.40 7.87
CA LEU A 25 -4.35 -11.85 6.50
C LEU A 25 -2.91 -11.58 6.04
N ALA A 26 -2.33 -10.47 6.46
CA ALA A 26 -0.99 -10.08 6.04
C ALA A 26 0.12 -10.93 6.67
N GLY A 27 -0.15 -11.53 7.84
CA GLY A 27 0.82 -12.32 8.60
C GLY A 27 1.76 -11.49 9.47
N SER A 28 2.52 -12.17 10.33
CA SER A 28 3.39 -11.54 11.32
C SER A 28 4.61 -10.81 10.75
N ASP A 29 4.98 -11.09 9.51
CA ASP A 29 6.12 -10.46 8.83
C ASP A 29 5.71 -9.23 8.01
N ALA A 30 4.43 -8.84 8.05
CA ALA A 30 3.91 -7.74 7.26
C ALA A 30 4.59 -6.41 7.58
N TYR A 31 4.86 -5.63 6.54
CA TYR A 31 5.39 -4.29 6.70
C TYR A 31 4.25 -3.28 6.89
N SER A 32 4.22 -2.62 8.06
CA SER A 32 3.31 -1.50 8.31
C SER A 32 3.82 -0.23 7.65
N LYS A 33 3.16 0.16 6.56
CA LYS A 33 3.45 1.37 5.80
C LYS A 33 2.69 2.56 6.37
N ASN A 34 3.45 3.51 6.92
CA ASN A 34 2.91 4.84 7.26
C ASN A 34 2.62 5.69 6.00
N LEU A 35 1.92 6.81 6.16
CA LEU A 35 1.59 7.72 5.04
C LEU A 35 2.76 8.58 4.52
N SER A 36 3.98 8.37 5.02
CA SER A 36 5.16 9.08 4.52
C SER A 36 5.49 8.65 3.09
N LYS A 37 6.16 9.49 2.30
CA LYS A 37 6.73 9.04 1.01
C LYS A 37 7.81 7.98 1.17
N TYR A 38 8.46 7.92 2.34
CA TYR A 38 9.57 7.01 2.61
C TYR A 38 9.11 5.68 3.22
N TRP A 39 9.89 4.62 2.99
CA TRP A 39 9.65 3.26 3.47
C TRP A 39 10.76 2.81 4.45
N PRO A 40 10.87 3.44 5.63
CA PRO A 40 11.88 3.07 6.61
C PRO A 40 11.62 1.65 7.13
N GLY A 41 12.66 0.80 7.17
CA GLY A 41 12.51 -0.57 7.67
C GLY A 41 11.82 -1.54 6.71
N TYR A 42 11.48 -1.12 5.49
CA TYR A 42 11.07 -2.08 4.46
C TYR A 42 12.28 -2.90 3.99
N HIS A 43 12.16 -4.22 4.11
CA HIS A 43 13.17 -5.24 3.86
C HIS A 43 12.58 -6.40 3.04
N SER A 44 11.86 -6.06 1.96
CA SER A 44 11.32 -7.04 1.02
C SER A 44 10.20 -7.92 1.59
N GLN A 45 9.41 -7.38 2.51
CA GLN A 45 8.21 -8.05 3.01
C GLN A 45 7.21 -8.32 1.88
N ARG A 46 6.58 -9.49 1.92
CA ARG A 46 5.59 -9.94 0.92
C ARG A 46 4.23 -9.29 1.10
N SER A 47 3.92 -8.87 2.31
CA SER A 47 2.67 -8.19 2.65
C SER A 47 2.97 -6.78 3.15
N VAL A 48 2.17 -5.81 2.70
CA VAL A 48 2.23 -4.43 3.17
C VAL A 48 0.85 -4.01 3.67
N ILE A 49 0.81 -3.33 4.82
CA ILE A 49 -0.43 -2.77 5.37
C ILE A 49 -0.32 -1.24 5.38
N ILE A 50 -1.29 -0.57 4.77
CA ILE A 50 -1.50 0.87 4.87
C ILE A 50 -2.74 1.09 5.73
N ASP A 51 -2.50 1.32 7.03
CA ASP A 51 -3.60 1.46 7.99
C ASP A 51 -4.15 2.89 8.03
N GLN A 52 -5.47 3.03 8.20
CA GLN A 52 -6.20 4.29 8.36
C GLN A 52 -5.99 5.30 7.22
N TYR A 53 -5.95 4.81 5.99
CA TYR A 53 -5.83 5.66 4.82
C TYR A 53 -7.01 6.62 4.65
N ARG A 54 -6.73 7.89 4.34
CA ARG A 54 -7.73 8.97 4.23
C ARG A 54 -8.02 9.44 2.80
N GLY A 55 -7.60 8.68 1.78
CA GLY A 55 -7.99 8.94 0.39
C GLY A 55 -7.26 10.09 -0.34
N LYS A 56 -6.22 10.70 0.24
CA LYS A 56 -5.60 11.94 -0.28
C LYS A 56 -4.08 11.90 -0.57
N TYR A 57 -3.39 10.81 -0.22
CA TYR A 57 -1.92 10.80 -0.17
C TYR A 57 -1.23 9.75 -1.06
N LEU A 58 -1.98 8.83 -1.66
CA LEU A 58 -1.44 7.93 -2.68
C LEU A 58 -1.53 8.60 -4.05
N ASP A 59 -0.41 8.63 -4.76
CA ASP A 59 -0.32 9.10 -6.15
C ASP A 59 -0.99 8.09 -7.09
N LEU A 60 -1.63 8.58 -8.14
CA LEU A 60 -2.19 7.78 -9.23
C LEU A 60 -1.12 6.95 -9.92
N GLN A 61 0.02 7.58 -10.22
CA GLN A 61 1.10 6.88 -10.93
C GLN A 61 1.62 5.72 -10.09
N LEU A 62 1.84 5.98 -8.79
CA LEU A 62 2.31 4.97 -7.85
C LEU A 62 1.35 3.77 -7.74
N LEU A 63 0.04 4.04 -7.67
CA LEU A 63 -0.97 2.98 -7.64
C LEU A 63 -1.04 2.22 -8.96
N SER A 64 -0.95 2.89 -10.10
CA SER A 64 -0.89 2.22 -11.40
C SER A 64 0.33 1.33 -11.47
N ASP A 65 1.51 1.81 -11.09
CA ASP A 65 2.75 1.05 -11.10
C ASP A 65 2.66 -0.22 -10.23
N TRP A 66 2.00 -0.13 -9.07
CA TRP A 66 1.77 -1.30 -8.21
C TRP A 66 0.87 -2.34 -8.88
N LEU A 67 -0.24 -1.90 -9.46
CA LEU A 67 -1.25 -2.75 -10.08
C LEU A 67 -0.78 -3.36 -11.40
N ASP A 68 -0.02 -2.60 -12.18
CA ASP A 68 0.54 -3.01 -13.48
C ASP A 68 1.82 -3.83 -13.33
N GLY A 69 2.18 -4.17 -12.09
CA GLY A 69 3.28 -5.07 -11.74
C GLY A 69 4.67 -4.47 -11.93
N GLN A 70 4.78 -3.16 -12.24
CA GLN A 70 6.06 -2.51 -12.54
C GLN A 70 7.08 -2.70 -11.41
N ASP A 71 8.36 -2.67 -11.78
CA ASP A 71 9.47 -2.66 -10.84
C ASP A 71 9.50 -1.31 -10.12
N VAL A 72 8.91 -1.25 -8.93
CA VAL A 72 8.87 -0.02 -8.11
C VAL A 72 9.97 -0.04 -7.07
N GLU A 73 10.81 0.99 -7.07
CA GLU A 73 11.78 1.23 -6.01
C GLU A 73 11.15 2.02 -4.87
N VAL A 74 11.34 1.56 -3.62
CA VAL A 74 10.84 2.26 -2.45
C VAL A 74 11.93 3.17 -1.85
N PRO A 75 11.68 4.48 -1.72
CA PRO A 75 12.68 5.41 -1.20
C PRO A 75 12.83 5.23 0.32
N LYS A 76 14.07 5.08 0.79
CA LYS A 76 14.38 5.01 2.23
C LYS A 76 14.86 6.38 2.73
N LYS A 77 14.32 6.85 3.87
CA LYS A 77 14.72 8.13 4.48
C LYS A 77 16.17 8.03 4.97
N GLY A 78 17.00 9.02 4.67
CA GLY A 78 18.40 9.07 5.12
C GLY A 78 19.45 8.51 4.13
N ILE A 79 19.04 8.09 2.92
CA ILE A 79 20.00 7.88 1.82
C ILE A 79 20.36 9.28 1.28
N ILE A 80 21.45 9.85 1.79
CA ILE A 80 22.06 11.04 1.19
C ILE A 80 22.69 10.58 -0.13
N ARG A 81 22.35 11.24 -1.26
CA ARG A 81 22.96 11.01 -2.59
C ARG A 81 24.47 11.34 -2.64
N ALA A 82 25.08 11.73 -1.52
CA ALA A 82 26.51 11.96 -1.39
C ALA A 82 27.18 10.61 -1.13
N ARG A 83 27.76 10.03 -2.19
CA ARG A 83 28.64 8.85 -2.20
C ARG A 83 28.19 7.72 -1.26
N THR A 84 27.57 6.70 -1.84
CA THR A 84 27.50 5.34 -1.31
C THR A 84 28.85 4.86 -0.79
N PHE A 85 29.18 5.18 0.47
CA PHE A 85 30.35 4.62 1.14
C PHE A 85 30.04 3.24 1.74
N ARG A 86 28.75 2.84 1.77
CA ARG A 86 28.27 1.46 1.98
C ARG A 86 26.91 1.22 1.31
N GLY A 87 26.90 1.02 -0.01
CA GLY A 87 25.99 0.13 -0.76
C GLY A 87 24.47 0.08 -0.52
N ARG A 88 23.82 1.00 0.21
CA ARG A 88 22.38 0.88 0.48
C ARG A 88 21.55 1.38 -0.70
N GLN A 89 21.31 0.49 -1.66
CA GLN A 89 20.39 0.73 -2.77
C GLN A 89 18.94 0.91 -2.25
N PRO A 90 18.10 1.70 -2.95
CA PRO A 90 16.66 1.65 -2.74
C PRO A 90 16.16 0.21 -2.86
N ALA A 91 15.23 -0.20 -1.99
CA ALA A 91 14.73 -1.57 -2.03
C ALA A 91 13.65 -1.69 -3.11
N LYS A 92 13.64 -2.79 -3.86
CA LYS A 92 12.53 -3.09 -4.77
C LYS A 92 11.29 -3.47 -3.95
N LEU A 93 10.13 -2.98 -4.35
CA LEU A 93 8.84 -3.42 -3.83
C LEU A 93 8.57 -4.82 -4.39
N VAL A 94 8.63 -5.83 -3.53
CA VAL A 94 8.35 -7.24 -3.85
C VAL A 94 7.08 -7.72 -3.15
N ALA A 95 6.36 -6.80 -2.51
CA ALA A 95 5.07 -7.09 -1.92
C ALA A 95 4.15 -7.70 -2.98
N GLU A 96 3.52 -8.81 -2.64
CA GLU A 96 2.55 -9.51 -3.49
C GLU A 96 1.13 -9.00 -3.22
N VAL A 97 0.90 -8.54 -1.98
CA VAL A 97 -0.36 -7.97 -1.54
C VAL A 97 -0.13 -6.69 -0.72
N ILE A 98 -0.98 -5.70 -0.97
CA ILE A 98 -1.06 -4.47 -0.19
C ILE A 98 -2.49 -4.36 0.35
N TYR A 99 -2.61 -4.38 1.67
CA TYR A 99 -3.87 -4.15 2.37
C TYR A 99 -4.00 -2.66 2.72
N ILE A 100 -5.16 -2.08 2.46
CA ILE A 100 -5.48 -0.71 2.82
C ILE A 100 -6.71 -0.72 3.70
N THR A 101 -6.62 -0.16 4.90
CA THR A 101 -7.81 0.05 5.73
C THR A 101 -8.22 1.52 5.64
N THR A 102 -9.51 1.78 5.56
CA THR A 102 -10.01 3.15 5.41
C THR A 102 -11.45 3.28 5.90
N LEU A 103 -11.84 4.51 6.25
CA LEU A 103 -13.24 4.86 6.49
C LEU A 103 -13.99 5.18 5.19
N LEU A 104 -13.27 5.49 4.12
CA LEU A 104 -13.83 6.00 2.87
C LEU A 104 -13.87 4.89 1.83
N HIS A 105 -14.99 4.76 1.12
CA HIS A 105 -15.03 3.88 -0.05
C HIS A 105 -14.05 4.41 -1.12
N PRO A 106 -13.34 3.56 -1.90
CA PRO A 106 -12.39 4.02 -2.93
C PRO A 106 -12.96 5.01 -3.96
N ARG A 107 -14.27 4.95 -4.21
CA ARG A 107 -15.01 5.93 -5.04
C ARG A 107 -15.00 7.36 -4.49
N ASP A 108 -14.74 7.52 -3.19
CA ASP A 108 -14.66 8.83 -2.52
C ASP A 108 -13.21 9.34 -2.42
N TRP A 109 -12.22 8.54 -2.82
CA TRP A 109 -10.84 8.97 -2.84
C TRP A 109 -10.61 10.05 -3.89
N LYS A 110 -9.51 10.80 -3.74
CA LYS A 110 -9.09 11.80 -4.74
C LYS A 110 -8.95 11.20 -6.15
N LEU A 111 -8.72 9.89 -6.22
CA LEU A 111 -8.51 9.11 -7.43
C LEU A 111 -9.80 8.76 -8.18
N ARG A 112 -10.98 9.15 -7.67
CA ARG A 112 -12.30 8.84 -8.24
C ARG A 112 -12.49 9.09 -9.73
N LYS A 113 -11.66 9.96 -10.32
CA LYS A 113 -11.66 10.27 -11.75
C LYS A 113 -11.06 9.13 -12.61
N ASN A 114 -10.27 8.22 -12.02
CA ASN A 114 -9.59 7.14 -12.73
C ASN A 114 -10.29 5.81 -12.49
N ARG A 115 -11.33 5.55 -13.29
CA ARG A 115 -12.18 4.36 -13.14
C ARG A 115 -11.43 3.04 -13.35
N GLU A 116 -10.43 3.03 -14.22
CA GLU A 116 -9.62 1.84 -14.50
C GLU A 116 -8.86 1.36 -13.27
N ILE A 117 -8.24 2.27 -12.51
CA ILE A 117 -7.55 1.93 -11.26
C ILE A 117 -8.56 1.39 -10.25
N LEU A 118 -9.71 2.06 -10.10
CA LEU A 118 -10.74 1.64 -9.14
C LEU A 118 -11.29 0.24 -9.44
N GLN A 119 -11.37 -0.16 -10.71
CA GLN A 119 -11.83 -1.49 -11.12
C GLN A 119 -10.80 -2.60 -10.81
N LYS A 120 -9.52 -2.26 -10.68
CA LYS A 120 -8.45 -3.19 -10.32
C LYS A 120 -8.32 -3.40 -8.80
N LEU A 121 -9.01 -2.59 -7.99
CA LEU A 121 -9.01 -2.74 -6.53
C LEU A 121 -9.97 -3.85 -6.12
N GLU A 122 -9.52 -4.73 -5.25
CA GLU A 122 -10.41 -5.64 -4.52
C GLU A 122 -10.96 -4.86 -3.31
N VAL A 123 -12.27 -4.65 -3.27
CA VAL A 123 -12.92 -3.85 -2.22
C VAL A 123 -13.78 -4.75 -1.36
N VAL A 124 -13.54 -4.71 -0.05
CA VAL A 124 -14.30 -5.46 0.96
C VAL A 124 -14.90 -4.45 1.94
N GLU A 125 -16.23 -4.41 1.97
CA GLU A 125 -17.00 -3.48 2.79
C GLU A 125 -17.31 -4.08 4.16
N PHE A 126 -17.09 -3.28 5.19
CA PHE A 126 -17.39 -3.61 6.58
C PHE A 126 -18.55 -2.71 7.05
N PRO A 127 -19.79 -3.19 7.00
CA PRO A 127 -20.95 -2.42 7.42
C PRO A 127 -20.92 -2.16 8.94
N ARG A 128 -21.70 -1.16 9.39
CA ARG A 128 -22.08 -1.07 10.79
C ARG A 128 -23.25 -2.02 11.00
N GLU A 129 -23.14 -2.91 11.98
CA GLU A 129 -24.28 -3.66 12.52
C GLU A 129 -25.33 -2.72 13.12
#